data_AF-A0A917VAL5-F1
#
_entry.id   AF-A0A917VAL5-F1
#
_cell.length_a   1.000
_cell.length_b   1.000
_cell.length_c   1.000
_cell.angle_alpha   90.00
_cell.angle_beta   90.00
_cell.angle_gamma   90.00
#
_symmetry.space_group_name_H-M   'P 1'
#
loop_
_entity.id
_entity.type
_entity.pdbx_description
1 polymer ?
#
loop_
_entity_poly.entity_id
_entity_poly.type
_entity_poly.pdbx_seq_one_letter_code
_entity_poly.pdbx_strand_id
1 'polypeptide(L)'
;MKGLSLAAALAFATTGALAQDAPAFFSETYPDHALGPALQWYGALSNEEAELDTLTRGLVMVGVSAQIPCAYCVHAHVRNARLAGATEGQIREAVAAAGAVRMWSTVFHGMAYDLDAFKEEFDRMRPLAGQE
;
A
#
# COMPACT_ATOMS: atom_id res chain seq x y z
N MET A 1 5.23 -45.58 4.65
CA MET A 1 4.29 -44.52 4.21
C MET A 1 4.12 -43.53 5.36
N LYS A 2 4.96 -42.50 5.44
CA LYS A 2 4.80 -41.40 6.39
C LYS A 2 4.49 -40.16 5.56
N GLY A 3 3.24 -39.69 5.66
CA GLY A 3 2.82 -38.41 5.10
C GLY A 3 3.52 -37.30 5.84
N LEU A 4 4.21 -36.43 5.10
CA LEU A 4 4.78 -35.21 5.62
C LEU A 4 3.94 -34.07 5.03
N SER A 5 3.09 -33.48 5.88
CA SER A 5 2.32 -32.30 5.57
C SER A 5 3.26 -31.13 5.27
N LEU A 6 3.12 -30.55 4.07
CA LEU A 6 3.88 -29.39 3.62
C LEU A 6 3.26 -28.12 4.24
N ALA A 7 3.62 -27.81 5.48
CA ALA A 7 3.46 -26.47 6.01
C ALA A 7 4.61 -25.61 5.45
N ALA A 8 4.35 -24.90 4.35
CA ALA A 8 5.27 -23.89 3.83
C ALA A 8 5.23 -22.67 4.75
N ALA A 9 5.92 -22.77 5.89
CA ALA A 9 6.32 -21.61 6.66
C ALA A 9 7.41 -20.89 5.84
N LEU A 10 7.06 -19.78 5.19
CA LEU A 10 8.05 -18.84 4.71
C LEU A 10 8.75 -18.24 5.94
N ALA A 11 9.85 -18.86 6.34
CA ALA A 11 10.78 -18.32 7.30
C ALA A 11 11.52 -17.13 6.66
N PHE A 12 11.00 -15.92 6.88
CA PHE A 12 11.68 -14.68 6.54
C PHE A 12 12.76 -14.38 7.58
N ALA A 13 13.96 -14.92 7.40
CA ALA A 13 15.14 -14.44 8.14
C ALA A 13 16.43 -14.87 7.45
N THR A 14 16.99 -14.00 6.60
CA THR A 14 18.42 -13.65 6.50
C THR A 14 18.65 -12.79 5.25
N THR A 15 19.42 -11.72 5.42
CA THR A 15 19.58 -10.59 4.50
C THR A 15 20.20 -10.90 3.13
N GLY A 16 20.72 -12.11 2.91
CA GLY A 16 21.28 -12.55 1.63
C GLY A 16 20.35 -13.40 0.76
N ALA A 17 19.40 -14.13 1.37
CA ALA A 17 18.56 -15.09 0.64
C ALA A 17 17.51 -14.41 -0.26
N LEU A 18 17.06 -13.22 0.10
CA LEU A 18 16.05 -12.50 -0.68
C LEU A 18 16.55 -12.12 -2.08
N ALA A 19 17.84 -11.84 -2.26
CA ALA A 19 18.38 -11.42 -3.55
C ALA A 19 18.61 -12.58 -4.52
N GLN A 20 18.93 -13.79 -4.03
CA GLN A 20 19.21 -14.95 -4.87
C GLN A 20 17.96 -15.69 -5.35
N ASP A 21 16.84 -15.59 -4.62
CA ASP A 21 15.56 -16.23 -4.97
C ASP A 21 14.45 -15.21 -5.34
N ALA A 22 14.82 -13.97 -5.63
CA ALA A 22 13.87 -12.95 -6.04
C ALA A 22 13.18 -13.34 -7.37
N PRO A 23 11.86 -13.13 -7.52
CA PRO A 23 11.21 -13.24 -8.82
C PRO A 23 11.94 -12.43 -9.90
N ALA A 24 11.97 -12.94 -11.13
CA ALA A 24 12.68 -12.33 -12.25
C ALA A 24 12.33 -10.85 -12.46
N PHE A 25 11.09 -10.44 -12.21
CA PHE A 25 10.70 -9.03 -12.35
C PHE A 25 11.42 -8.09 -11.39
N PHE A 26 12.05 -8.56 -10.31
CA PHE A 26 12.93 -7.73 -9.47
C PHE A 26 14.36 -7.74 -9.99
N SER A 27 14.93 -8.91 -10.26
CA SER A 27 16.33 -9.02 -10.69
C SER A 27 16.57 -8.49 -12.11
N GLU A 28 15.59 -8.57 -13.00
CA GLU A 28 15.69 -8.03 -14.37
C GLU A 28 15.41 -6.52 -14.45
N THR A 29 14.79 -5.92 -13.42
CA THR A 29 14.37 -4.50 -13.46
C THR A 29 15.11 -3.60 -12.48
N TYR A 30 15.93 -4.16 -11.58
CA TYR A 30 16.65 -3.42 -10.56
C TYR A 30 18.16 -3.69 -10.61
N PRO A 31 19.04 -2.71 -10.31
CA PRO A 31 20.48 -2.96 -10.32
C PRO A 31 20.92 -4.02 -9.30
N ASP A 32 21.71 -5.01 -9.74
CA ASP A 32 22.16 -6.15 -8.92
C ASP A 32 22.75 -5.75 -7.56
N HIS A 33 23.64 -4.76 -7.56
CA HIS A 33 24.31 -4.30 -6.35
C HIS A 33 23.37 -3.63 -5.33
N ALA A 34 22.17 -3.23 -5.75
CA ALA A 34 21.18 -2.55 -4.93
C ALA A 34 19.91 -3.39 -4.67
N LEU A 35 19.80 -4.58 -5.30
CA LEU A 35 18.60 -5.43 -5.22
C LEU A 35 18.31 -5.92 -3.81
N GLY A 36 19.34 -6.38 -3.08
CA GLY A 36 19.18 -6.85 -1.69
C GLY A 36 18.54 -5.80 -0.77
N PRO A 37 19.11 -4.59 -0.67
CA PRO A 37 18.50 -3.49 0.08
C PRO A 37 17.09 -3.13 -0.38
N ALA A 38 16.81 -3.13 -1.69
CA ALA A 38 15.48 -2.82 -2.22
C ALA A 38 14.42 -3.86 -1.79
N LEU A 39 14.76 -5.14 -1.80
CA LEU A 39 13.85 -6.20 -1.35
C LEU A 39 13.62 -6.17 0.16
N GLN A 40 14.63 -5.79 0.95
CA GLN A 40 14.45 -5.54 2.38
C GLN A 40 13.42 -4.43 2.62
N TRP A 41 13.54 -3.32 1.88
CA TRP A 41 12.56 -2.23 1.97
C TRP A 41 11.16 -2.65 1.49
N TYR A 42 11.08 -3.41 0.41
CA TYR A 42 9.80 -3.91 -0.14
C TYR A 42 8.97 -4.69 0.90
N GLY A 43 9.62 -5.47 1.77
CA GLY A 43 8.96 -6.22 2.85
C GLY A 43 8.76 -5.46 4.16
N ALA A 44 9.45 -4.33 4.36
CA ALA A 44 9.58 -3.69 5.67
C ALA A 44 8.23 -3.20 6.25
N LEU A 45 7.30 -2.79 5.39
CA LEU A 45 5.98 -2.30 5.84
C LEU A 45 5.00 -3.41 6.20
N SER A 46 5.36 -4.69 6.01
CA SER A 46 4.46 -5.84 6.15
C SER A 46 4.87 -6.84 7.22
N ASN A 47 5.55 -6.39 8.28
CA ASN A 47 5.95 -7.20 9.42
C ASN A 47 4.96 -7.09 10.61
N GLU A 48 5.27 -7.78 11.71
CA GLU A 48 4.46 -7.82 12.94
C GLU A 48 4.47 -6.51 13.73
N GLU A 49 5.41 -5.60 13.45
CA GLU A 49 5.50 -4.26 14.07
C GLU A 49 4.59 -3.24 13.36
N ALA A 50 3.91 -3.64 12.27
CA ALA A 50 3.04 -2.73 11.54
C ALA A 50 1.77 -2.37 12.32
N GLU A 51 1.54 -1.07 12.48
CA GLU A 51 0.37 -0.51 13.17
C GLU A 51 -0.96 -0.68 12.40
N LEU A 52 -0.88 -0.89 11.09
CA LEU A 52 -2.04 -1.20 10.26
C LEU A 52 -2.13 -2.71 10.04
N ASP A 53 -3.32 -3.27 10.28
CA ASP A 53 -3.61 -4.64 9.91
C ASP A 53 -3.47 -4.85 8.38
N THR A 54 -3.23 -6.09 7.97
CA THR A 54 -2.95 -6.45 6.58
C THR A 54 -4.07 -6.06 5.62
N LEU A 55 -5.34 -6.14 6.03
CA LEU A 55 -6.48 -5.77 5.19
C LEU A 55 -6.53 -4.26 5.00
N THR A 56 -6.45 -3.50 6.09
CA THR A 56 -6.45 -2.02 6.05
C THR A 56 -5.30 -1.49 5.21
N ARG A 57 -4.08 -1.98 5.43
CA ARG A 57 -2.90 -1.63 4.61
C ARG A 57 -3.10 -2.00 3.14
N GLY A 58 -3.67 -3.18 2.86
CA GLY A 58 -3.98 -3.63 1.51
C GLY A 58 -4.93 -2.71 0.76
N LEU A 59 -5.98 -2.21 1.42
CA LEU A 59 -6.94 -1.27 0.82
C LEU A 59 -6.30 0.08 0.51
N VAL A 60 -5.40 0.59 1.37
CA VAL A 60 -4.60 1.79 1.08
C VAL A 60 -3.76 1.59 -0.18
N MET A 61 -3.05 0.46 -0.28
CA MET A 61 -2.23 0.13 -1.45
C MET A 61 -3.07 0.00 -2.73
N VAL A 62 -4.29 -0.56 -2.66
CA VAL A 62 -5.23 -0.62 -3.79
C VAL A 62 -5.63 0.78 -4.25
N GLY A 63 -6.01 1.66 -3.32
CA GLY A 63 -6.38 3.04 -3.63
C GLY A 63 -5.25 3.81 -4.32
N VAL A 64 -4.02 3.74 -3.77
CA VAL A 64 -2.83 4.35 -4.39
C VAL A 64 -2.58 3.76 -5.77
N SER A 65 -2.61 2.43 -5.92
CA SER A 65 -2.37 1.74 -7.20
C SER A 65 -3.33 2.18 -8.30
N ALA A 66 -4.61 2.35 -7.97
CA ALA A 66 -5.63 2.84 -8.90
C ALA A 66 -5.40 4.31 -9.26
N GLN A 67 -4.93 5.12 -8.31
CA GLN A 67 -4.71 6.56 -8.51
C GLN A 67 -3.43 6.89 -9.30
N ILE A 68 -2.39 6.06 -9.22
CA ILE A 68 -1.17 6.16 -10.05
C ILE A 68 -1.27 5.38 -11.38
N PRO A 69 -2.50 5.11 -11.84
CA PRO A 69 -2.93 3.96 -12.65
C PRO A 69 -1.84 2.94 -13.05
N CYS A 70 -1.25 2.25 -12.06
CA CYS A 70 -0.21 1.26 -12.29
C CYS A 70 -0.83 -0.14 -12.45
N ALA A 71 -0.90 -0.68 -13.68
CA ALA A 71 -1.54 -1.98 -13.93
C ALA A 71 -0.92 -3.14 -13.13
N TYR A 72 0.42 -3.15 -12.97
CA TYR A 72 1.14 -4.13 -12.15
C TYR A 72 0.73 -4.04 -10.68
N CYS A 73 0.72 -2.82 -10.15
CA CYS A 73 0.38 -2.53 -8.76
C CYS A 73 -1.08 -2.87 -8.47
N VAL A 74 -2.00 -2.51 -9.38
CA VAL A 74 -3.42 -2.85 -9.28
C VAL A 74 -3.59 -4.36 -9.22
N HIS A 75 -2.93 -5.12 -10.11
CA HIS A 75 -3.01 -6.57 -10.07
C HIS A 75 -2.49 -7.13 -8.73
N ALA A 76 -1.27 -6.76 -8.34
CA ALA A 76 -0.62 -7.28 -7.14
C ALA A 76 -1.40 -6.94 -5.86
N HIS A 77 -1.76 -5.67 -5.67
CA HIS A 77 -2.37 -5.21 -4.42
C HIS A 77 -3.85 -5.60 -4.32
N VAL A 78 -4.61 -5.69 -5.41
CA VAL A 78 -5.97 -6.25 -5.36
C VAL A 78 -5.92 -7.74 -4.98
N ARG A 79 -4.98 -8.51 -5.52
CA ARG A 79 -4.81 -9.93 -5.16
C ARG A 79 -4.42 -10.07 -3.68
N ASN A 80 -3.47 -9.29 -3.20
CA ASN A 80 -3.03 -9.33 -1.80
C ASN A 80 -4.15 -8.90 -0.84
N ALA A 81 -4.92 -7.85 -1.18
CA ALA A 81 -6.06 -7.43 -0.36
C ALA A 81 -7.13 -8.53 -0.27
N ARG A 82 -7.45 -9.22 -1.38
CA ARG A 82 -8.38 -10.37 -1.36
C ARG A 82 -7.86 -11.53 -0.50
N LEU A 83 -6.56 -11.83 -0.57
CA LEU A 83 -5.94 -12.83 0.31
C LEU A 83 -6.01 -12.43 1.79
N ALA A 84 -5.99 -11.13 2.09
CA ALA A 84 -6.21 -10.57 3.42
C ALA A 84 -7.70 -10.47 3.83
N GLY A 85 -8.63 -10.98 3.01
CA GLY A 85 -10.06 -11.00 3.32
C GLY A 85 -10.87 -9.81 2.81
N ALA A 86 -10.31 -8.97 1.93
CA ALA A 86 -11.05 -7.86 1.35
C ALA A 86 -12.26 -8.33 0.53
N THR A 87 -13.41 -7.74 0.81
CA THR A 87 -14.61 -7.90 0.00
C THR A 87 -14.54 -7.02 -1.26
N GLU A 88 -15.31 -7.38 -2.29
CA GLU A 88 -15.47 -6.53 -3.47
C GLU A 88 -16.04 -5.14 -3.13
N GLY A 89 -16.86 -5.04 -2.07
CA GLY A 89 -17.36 -3.77 -1.56
C GLY A 89 -16.23 -2.87 -1.05
N GLN A 90 -15.34 -3.40 -0.22
CA GLN A 90 -14.20 -2.66 0.32
C GLN A 90 -13.23 -2.21 -0.79
N ILE A 91 -13.00 -3.04 -1.81
CA ILE A 91 -12.17 -2.68 -2.96
C ILE A 91 -12.81 -1.53 -3.75
N ARG A 92 -14.12 -1.59 -4.02
CA ARG A 92 -14.84 -0.50 -4.69
C ARG A 92 -14.76 0.80 -3.89
N GLU A 93 -14.97 0.73 -2.58
CA GLU A 93 -14.90 1.90 -1.70
C GLU A 93 -13.50 2.52 -1.70
N ALA A 94 -12.44 1.71 -1.59
CA ALA A 94 -11.06 2.18 -1.61
C ALA A 94 -10.71 2.91 -2.93
N VAL A 95 -11.15 2.37 -4.07
CA VAL A 95 -10.94 2.99 -5.38
C VAL A 95 -11.74 4.29 -5.51
N ALA A 96 -13.01 4.28 -5.10
CA ALA A 96 -13.86 5.48 -5.15
C ALA A 96 -13.34 6.60 -4.25
N ALA A 97 -12.92 6.27 -3.02
CA ALA A 97 -12.32 7.22 -2.09
C ALA A 97 -11.03 7.84 -2.65
N ALA A 98 -10.14 7.03 -3.21
CA ALA A 98 -8.92 7.53 -3.87
C ALA A 98 -9.25 8.49 -5.04
N GLY A 99 -10.24 8.13 -5.87
CA GLY A 99 -10.71 8.97 -6.96
C GLY A 99 -11.29 10.31 -6.49
N ALA A 100 -12.09 10.31 -5.41
CA ALA A 100 -12.64 11.53 -4.82
C ALA A 100 -11.54 12.49 -4.33
N VAL A 101 -10.50 11.96 -3.66
CA VAL A 101 -9.35 12.74 -3.21
C VAL A 101 -8.64 13.40 -4.39
N ARG A 102 -8.41 12.65 -5.49
CA ARG A 102 -7.77 13.22 -6.69
C ARG A 102 -8.61 14.28 -7.37
N MET A 103 -9.92 14.07 -7.47
CA MET A 103 -10.84 15.02 -8.06
C MET A 103 -10.74 16.36 -7.33
N TRP A 104 -10.84 16.37 -6.00
CA TRP A 104 -10.73 17.59 -5.20
C TRP A 104 -9.34 18.22 -5.24
N SER A 105 -8.28 17.41 -5.30
CA SER A 105 -6.92 17.92 -5.57
C SER A 105 -6.86 18.70 -6.89
N THR A 106 -7.47 18.19 -7.97
CA THR A 106 -7.53 18.93 -9.25
C THR A 106 -8.26 20.26 -9.10
N VAL A 107 -9.37 20.30 -8.37
CA VAL A 107 -10.16 21.53 -8.17
C VAL A 107 -9.36 22.56 -7.37
N PHE A 108 -8.85 22.21 -6.19
CA PHE A 108 -8.17 23.18 -5.31
C PHE A 108 -6.85 23.66 -5.89
N HIS A 109 -6.02 22.76 -6.42
CA HIS A 109 -4.76 23.15 -7.04
C HIS A 109 -4.98 23.89 -8.36
N GLY A 110 -5.95 23.46 -9.17
CA GLY A 110 -6.27 24.11 -10.44
C GLY A 110 -6.80 25.53 -10.27
N MET A 111 -7.56 25.80 -9.21
CA MET A 111 -8.06 27.13 -8.86
C MET A 111 -7.09 27.95 -8.00
N ALA A 112 -5.96 27.37 -7.61
CA ALA A 112 -4.98 27.98 -6.71
C ALA A 112 -5.62 28.56 -5.43
N TYR A 113 -6.52 27.80 -4.80
CA TYR A 113 -7.15 28.22 -3.55
C TYR A 113 -6.09 28.40 -2.45
N ASP A 114 -6.27 29.41 -1.60
CA ASP A 114 -5.32 29.72 -0.54
C ASP A 114 -5.32 28.61 0.52
N LEU A 115 -4.13 28.03 0.77
CA LEU A 115 -4.00 26.89 1.65
C LEU A 115 -4.23 27.24 3.13
N ASP A 116 -3.88 28.46 3.55
CA ASP A 116 -4.02 28.86 4.95
C ASP A 116 -5.48 29.22 5.26
N ALA A 117 -6.17 29.88 4.32
CA ALA A 117 -7.62 30.06 4.38
C ALA A 117 -8.36 28.71 4.42
N PHE A 118 -7.97 27.73 3.58
CA PHE A 118 -8.56 26.39 3.62
C PHE A 118 -8.42 25.72 4.99
N LYS A 119 -7.22 25.77 5.59
CA LYS A 119 -6.99 25.17 6.92
C LYS A 119 -7.89 25.81 7.98
N GLU A 120 -7.93 27.14 8.03
CA GLU A 120 -8.75 27.87 9.01
C GLU A 120 -10.25 27.51 8.86
N GLU A 121 -10.73 27.47 7.62
CA GLU A 121 -12.10 27.09 7.31
C GLU A 121 -12.40 25.63 7.68
N PHE A 122 -11.52 24.70 7.31
CA PHE A 122 -11.71 23.27 7.55
C PHE A 122 -11.65 22.93 9.04
N ASP A 123 -10.68 23.49 9.76
CA ASP A 123 -10.53 23.28 11.21
C ASP A 123 -11.73 23.86 11.97
N ARG A 124 -12.25 25.02 11.55
CA ARG A 124 -13.49 25.59 12.11
C ARG A 124 -14.72 24.72 11.83
N MET A 125 -14.80 24.08 10.66
CA MET A 125 -15.88 23.16 10.31
C MET A 125 -15.77 21.81 11.02
N ARG A 126 -14.56 21.36 11.31
CA ARG A 126 -14.24 20.03 11.86
C ARG A 126 -13.23 20.15 13.00
N PRO A 127 -13.63 20.73 14.15
CA PRO A 127 -12.72 20.91 15.27
C PRO A 127 -12.22 19.56 15.79
N LEU A 128 -10.91 19.46 16.03
CA LEU A 128 -10.33 18.29 16.70
C LEU A 128 -10.71 18.32 18.18
N ALA A 129 -11.32 17.24 18.67
CA ALA A 129 -11.66 17.14 20.08
C ALA A 129 -10.38 17.17 20.94
N GLY A 130 -10.35 18.04 21.96
CA GLY A 130 -9.28 18.10 22.95
C GLY A 130 -8.08 19.00 22.61
N GLN A 131 -8.22 19.90 21.63
CA GLN A 131 -7.27 21.01 21.40
C GLN A 131 -7.95 22.32 21.82
N GLU A 132 -7.99 22.59 23.13
CA GLU A 132 -8.22 23.94 23.70
C GLU A 132 -6.89 24.58 24.11
#